data_AF-A0A0Q4DCQ7-F1
#
_entry.id   AF-A0A0Q4DCQ7-F1
#
_cell.length_a   1.000
_cell.length_b   1.000
_cell.length_c   1.000
_cell.angle_alpha   90.00
_cell.angle_beta   90.00
_cell.angle_gamma   90.00
#
_symmetry.space_group_name_H-M   'P 1'
#
loop_
_entity.id
_entity.type
_entity.pdbx_description
1 polymer ?
#
loop_
_entity_poly.entity_id
_entity_poly.type
_entity_poly.pdbx_seq_one_letter_code
_entity_poly.pdbx_strand_id
1 'polypeptide(L)'
;MIRRVVVAVVALLCAVPAVAAPRVLLFHRATGFVHDSIPTSVAALNRLARERGLEPVTSDDPAVFDKAMDYAAIVLVSTTTDPKRAESEWFVGPRRDALQRYVEGGGGVVAIHAAADSHYNWPWYAKMIGGRFAQHPPGTPEAEVVRSAERHPAIDALPDRFRIPDEWYGFRDLSTDLDSLLTFDPQSIGASDVNPKPLAWAHRVGRGRVFYTGLGHRKENWADPRLLTHVGGALDWAAGRAKAPAMVVIDEASTRVAEAPPHGKIGTGTAWRITDRVPGRTMEFRRRTLDKGAAIGLHPIDHDEVYQVVAGQGEVTSDGVTQRVGAGTTVYLYSGATVGIAQRGSKPLTLTVAYPLAAPVR
;
A
#
# COMPACT_ATOMS: atom_id res chain seq x y z
N MET A 1 -24.06 -44.97 54.03
CA MET A 1 -24.61 -44.58 52.72
C MET A 1 -24.21 -43.14 52.42
N ILE A 2 -23.19 -42.92 51.61
CA ILE A 2 -22.72 -41.58 51.23
C ILE A 2 -23.42 -41.17 49.93
N ARG A 3 -24.33 -40.18 49.99
CA ARG A 3 -24.99 -39.60 48.82
C ARG A 3 -24.01 -38.66 48.12
N ARG A 4 -23.59 -39.02 46.89
CA ARG A 4 -22.85 -38.12 45.99
C ARG A 4 -23.83 -37.10 45.39
N VAL A 5 -23.61 -35.82 45.68
CA VAL A 5 -24.27 -34.71 45.00
C VAL A 5 -23.49 -34.44 43.71
N VAL A 6 -24.13 -34.62 42.55
CA VAL A 6 -23.59 -34.20 41.25
C VAL A 6 -24.07 -32.78 41.00
N VAL A 7 -23.15 -31.82 41.03
CA VAL A 7 -23.42 -30.44 40.60
C VAL A 7 -23.23 -30.39 39.09
N ALA A 8 -24.33 -30.23 38.36
CA ALA A 8 -24.29 -29.99 36.91
C ALA A 8 -23.91 -28.51 36.67
N VAL A 9 -22.70 -28.28 36.20
CA VAL A 9 -22.27 -26.96 35.71
C VAL A 9 -22.85 -26.80 34.31
N VAL A 10 -23.92 -26.02 34.18
CA VAL A 10 -24.44 -25.57 32.89
C VAL A 10 -23.57 -24.40 32.43
N ALA A 11 -22.63 -24.67 31.51
CA ALA A 11 -21.87 -23.62 30.84
C ALA A 11 -22.80 -22.90 29.84
N LEU A 12 -23.19 -21.67 30.18
CA LEU A 12 -23.84 -20.76 29.24
C LEU A 12 -22.79 -20.34 28.19
N LEU A 13 -22.80 -21.00 27.03
CA LEU A 13 -22.03 -20.56 25.86
C LEU A 13 -22.69 -19.29 25.31
N CYS A 14 -22.18 -18.12 25.69
CA CYS A 14 -22.47 -16.89 24.97
C CYS A 14 -21.94 -17.04 23.53
N ALA A 15 -22.85 -17.22 22.57
CA ALA A 15 -22.51 -17.19 21.16
C ALA A 15 -22.02 -15.77 20.82
N VAL A 16 -20.71 -15.59 20.68
CA VAL A 16 -20.14 -14.37 20.12
C VAL A 16 -20.60 -14.31 18.66
N PRO A 17 -21.26 -13.22 18.21
CA PRO A 17 -21.68 -13.12 16.83
C PRO A 17 -20.45 -13.21 15.92
N ALA A 18 -20.50 -14.13 14.96
CA ALA A 18 -19.43 -14.28 13.98
C ALA A 18 -19.34 -12.97 13.17
N VAL A 19 -18.21 -12.28 13.25
CA VAL A 19 -17.91 -11.14 12.39
C VAL A 19 -17.86 -11.66 10.95
N ALA A 20 -18.65 -11.06 10.06
CA ALA A 20 -18.67 -11.46 8.65
C ALA A 20 -17.27 -11.32 8.02
N ALA A 21 -16.87 -12.29 7.21
CA ALA A 21 -15.57 -12.27 6.55
C ALA A 21 -15.47 -11.05 5.59
N PRO A 22 -14.35 -10.31 5.58
CA PRO A 22 -14.19 -9.22 4.63
C PRO A 22 -14.27 -9.72 3.18
N ARG A 23 -15.02 -9.00 2.34
CA ARG A 23 -15.28 -9.40 0.95
C ARG A 23 -14.15 -8.95 0.02
N VAL A 24 -13.88 -9.73 -1.02
CA VAL A 24 -12.94 -9.37 -2.09
C VAL A 24 -13.63 -9.57 -3.43
N LEU A 25 -13.58 -8.56 -4.30
CA LEU A 25 -14.12 -8.66 -5.65
C LEU A 25 -13.06 -9.24 -6.59
N LEU A 26 -13.35 -10.33 -7.28
CA LEU A 26 -12.57 -10.87 -8.38
C LEU A 26 -13.26 -10.47 -9.69
N PHE A 27 -12.80 -9.38 -10.29
CA PHE A 27 -13.37 -8.81 -11.49
C PHE A 27 -12.55 -9.16 -12.73
N HIS A 28 -13.19 -9.72 -13.76
CA HIS A 28 -12.46 -10.34 -14.89
C HIS A 28 -13.06 -10.05 -16.28
N ARG A 29 -13.73 -8.90 -16.44
CA ARG A 29 -14.28 -8.48 -17.74
C ARG A 29 -13.16 -8.21 -18.74
N ALA A 30 -13.20 -8.90 -19.87
CA ALA A 30 -12.35 -8.68 -21.03
C ALA A 30 -13.21 -8.32 -22.24
N THR A 31 -12.91 -7.17 -22.85
CA THR A 31 -13.60 -6.67 -24.06
C THR A 31 -12.62 -6.39 -25.21
N GLY A 32 -11.31 -6.48 -24.92
CA GLY A 32 -10.26 -6.62 -25.92
C GLY A 32 -9.89 -8.10 -26.07
N PHE A 33 -8.63 -8.46 -25.79
CA PHE A 33 -8.22 -9.86 -25.77
C PHE A 33 -8.75 -10.61 -24.55
N VAL A 34 -9.34 -11.79 -24.76
CA VAL A 34 -9.85 -12.67 -23.69
C VAL A 34 -8.79 -13.74 -23.42
N HIS A 35 -8.18 -13.69 -22.24
CA HIS A 35 -7.11 -14.62 -21.87
C HIS A 35 -7.68 -15.97 -21.42
N ASP A 36 -7.17 -17.06 -22.00
CA ASP A 36 -7.54 -18.43 -21.62
C ASP A 36 -7.23 -18.79 -20.16
N SER A 37 -6.40 -18.00 -19.48
CA SER A 37 -6.12 -18.15 -18.05
C SER A 37 -7.20 -17.60 -17.13
N ILE A 38 -8.16 -16.81 -17.62
CA ILE A 38 -9.20 -16.19 -16.78
C ILE A 38 -9.97 -17.24 -15.94
N PRO A 39 -10.49 -18.36 -16.49
CA PRO A 39 -11.19 -19.35 -15.68
C PRO A 39 -10.30 -19.97 -14.59
N THR A 40 -9.06 -20.34 -14.93
CA THR A 40 -8.12 -20.98 -14.00
C THR A 40 -7.66 -20.02 -12.91
N SER A 41 -7.37 -18.77 -13.27
CA SER A 41 -6.97 -17.71 -12.34
C SER A 41 -8.09 -17.37 -11.36
N VAL A 42 -9.32 -17.17 -11.84
CA VAL A 42 -10.49 -16.93 -10.99
C VAL A 42 -10.72 -18.09 -10.02
N ALA A 43 -10.59 -19.35 -10.46
CA ALA A 43 -10.72 -20.51 -9.59
C ALA A 43 -9.62 -20.56 -8.51
N ALA A 44 -8.36 -20.30 -8.89
CA ALA A 44 -7.24 -20.25 -7.96
C ALA A 44 -7.37 -19.11 -6.94
N LEU A 45 -7.75 -17.91 -7.39
CA LEU A 45 -7.98 -16.74 -6.55
C LEU A 45 -9.15 -16.92 -5.59
N ASN A 46 -10.24 -17.56 -6.03
CA ASN A 46 -11.35 -17.92 -5.16
C ASN A 46 -10.90 -18.80 -4.00
N ARG A 47 -10.12 -19.85 -4.29
CA ARG A 47 -9.55 -20.74 -3.27
C ARG A 47 -8.62 -19.96 -2.34
N LEU A 48 -7.70 -19.19 -2.90
CA LEU A 48 -6.71 -18.40 -2.17
C LEU A 48 -7.34 -17.37 -1.21
N ALA A 49 -8.41 -16.70 -1.65
CA ALA A 49 -9.17 -15.77 -0.82
C ALA A 49 -9.83 -16.49 0.36
N ARG A 50 -10.47 -17.65 0.13
CA ARG A 50 -11.10 -18.44 1.19
C ARG A 50 -10.10 -18.96 2.21
N GLU A 51 -8.93 -19.44 1.76
CA GLU A 51 -7.82 -19.86 2.64
C GLU A 51 -7.34 -18.73 3.56
N ARG A 52 -7.54 -17.47 3.15
CA ARG A 52 -7.21 -16.26 3.93
C ARG A 52 -8.36 -15.74 4.79
N GLY A 53 -9.49 -16.46 4.83
CA GLY A 53 -10.70 -15.99 5.53
C GLY A 53 -11.25 -14.71 4.92
N LEU A 54 -11.21 -14.60 3.59
CA LEU A 54 -11.88 -13.57 2.80
C LEU A 54 -13.06 -14.21 2.06
N GLU A 55 -14.12 -13.45 1.85
CA GLU A 55 -15.27 -13.89 1.06
C GLU A 55 -15.11 -13.41 -0.40
N PRO A 56 -14.75 -14.30 -1.35
CA PRO A 56 -14.63 -13.90 -2.74
C PRO A 56 -16.00 -13.69 -3.38
N VAL A 57 -16.12 -12.59 -4.13
CA VAL A 57 -17.24 -12.26 -5.01
C VAL A 57 -16.69 -12.20 -6.41
N THR A 58 -17.11 -13.09 -7.30
CA THR A 58 -16.66 -13.10 -8.69
C THR A 58 -17.69 -12.44 -9.60
N SER A 59 -17.25 -11.57 -10.50
CA SER A 59 -18.12 -10.93 -11.49
C SER A 59 -17.33 -10.53 -12.74
N ASP A 60 -17.93 -10.65 -13.91
CA ASP A 60 -17.53 -9.92 -15.12
C ASP A 60 -18.56 -8.87 -15.53
N ASP A 61 -19.66 -8.74 -14.79
CA ASP A 61 -20.67 -7.71 -15.01
C ASP A 61 -20.21 -6.38 -14.36
N PRO A 62 -19.99 -5.32 -15.16
CA PRO A 62 -19.61 -4.01 -14.64
C PRO A 62 -20.65 -3.39 -13.70
N ALA A 63 -21.90 -3.87 -13.69
CA ALA A 63 -22.95 -3.41 -12.78
C ALA A 63 -22.61 -3.64 -11.30
N VAL A 64 -21.60 -4.48 -10.99
CA VAL A 64 -21.07 -4.61 -9.62
C VAL A 64 -20.54 -3.28 -9.07
N PHE A 65 -20.06 -2.38 -9.94
CA PHE A 65 -19.50 -1.08 -9.57
C PHE A 65 -20.56 0.02 -9.46
N ASP A 66 -21.82 -0.26 -9.80
CA ASP A 66 -22.96 0.65 -9.57
C ASP A 66 -23.42 0.62 -8.11
N LYS A 67 -22.94 -0.36 -7.33
CA LYS A 67 -23.22 -0.55 -5.91
C LYS A 67 -22.09 0.02 -5.06
N ALA A 68 -22.32 0.12 -3.73
CA ALA A 68 -21.27 0.48 -2.80
C ALA A 68 -20.12 -0.54 -2.86
N MET A 69 -18.88 -0.06 -3.07
CA MET A 69 -17.67 -0.88 -3.12
C MET A 69 -17.17 -1.20 -1.71
N ASP A 70 -17.92 -2.02 -0.98
CA ASP A 70 -17.53 -2.53 0.34
C ASP A 70 -16.72 -3.82 0.20
N TYR A 71 -15.51 -3.66 -0.34
CA TYR A 71 -14.55 -4.74 -0.54
C TYR A 71 -13.22 -4.40 0.15
N ALA A 72 -12.65 -5.37 0.87
CA ALA A 72 -11.30 -5.25 1.41
C ALA A 72 -10.27 -5.02 0.29
N ALA A 73 -10.47 -5.69 -0.86
CA ALA A 73 -9.71 -5.47 -2.08
C ALA A 73 -10.55 -5.79 -3.33
N ILE A 74 -10.20 -5.16 -4.45
CA ILE A 74 -10.65 -5.50 -5.80
C ILE A 74 -9.47 -6.11 -6.56
N VAL A 75 -9.66 -7.30 -7.11
CA VAL A 75 -8.69 -7.97 -7.98
C VAL A 75 -9.15 -7.82 -9.42
N LEU A 76 -8.35 -7.16 -10.25
CA LEU A 76 -8.56 -7.06 -11.69
C LEU A 76 -7.81 -8.21 -12.36
N VAL A 77 -8.54 -9.26 -12.74
CA VAL A 77 -7.99 -10.52 -13.24
C VAL A 77 -7.94 -10.50 -14.75
N SER A 78 -6.78 -10.14 -15.32
CA SER A 78 -6.55 -10.10 -16.78
C SER A 78 -7.66 -9.37 -17.55
N THR A 79 -8.18 -8.29 -16.98
CA THR A 79 -9.23 -7.47 -17.61
C THR A 79 -8.66 -6.72 -18.81
N THR A 80 -9.43 -6.58 -19.89
CA THR A 80 -8.98 -5.85 -21.10
C THR A 80 -10.05 -4.94 -21.67
N THR A 81 -9.62 -3.91 -22.39
CA THR A 81 -10.46 -3.08 -23.26
C THR A 81 -9.79 -2.92 -24.62
N ASP A 82 -10.57 -2.77 -25.69
CA ASP A 82 -10.03 -2.51 -27.02
C ASP A 82 -9.73 -1.00 -27.20
N PRO A 83 -8.45 -0.58 -27.33
CA PRO A 83 -8.10 0.83 -27.52
C PRO A 83 -8.68 1.45 -28.79
N LYS A 84 -9.09 0.64 -29.78
CA LYS A 84 -9.69 1.10 -31.03
C LYS A 84 -11.20 1.29 -30.93
N ARG A 85 -11.83 0.86 -29.83
CA ARG A 85 -13.28 0.85 -29.63
C ARG A 85 -13.63 1.45 -28.28
N ALA A 86 -14.02 2.72 -28.27
CA ALA A 86 -14.35 3.43 -27.03
C ALA A 86 -15.48 2.75 -26.23
N GLU A 87 -16.41 2.09 -26.91
CA GLU A 87 -17.52 1.33 -26.31
C GLU A 87 -17.07 0.03 -25.62
N SER A 88 -15.83 -0.41 -25.80
CA SER A 88 -15.27 -1.55 -25.06
C SER A 88 -15.01 -1.21 -23.59
N GLU A 89 -14.86 0.08 -23.26
CA GLU A 89 -14.62 0.49 -21.88
C GLU A 89 -15.84 0.19 -20.98
N TRP A 90 -15.61 -0.53 -19.89
CA TRP A 90 -16.63 -0.94 -18.93
C TRP A 90 -16.64 -0.12 -17.61
N PHE A 91 -15.51 0.47 -17.21
CA PHE A 91 -15.48 1.65 -16.33
C PHE A 91 -15.79 2.93 -17.09
N VAL A 92 -17.06 3.32 -17.09
CA VAL A 92 -17.57 4.55 -17.70
C VAL A 92 -18.46 5.31 -16.72
N GLY A 93 -18.59 6.62 -16.93
CA GLY A 93 -19.49 7.48 -16.14
C GLY A 93 -19.27 7.34 -14.62
N PRO A 94 -20.35 7.21 -13.82
CA PRO A 94 -20.26 7.14 -12.35
C PRO A 94 -19.38 6.01 -11.80
N ARG A 95 -19.16 4.94 -12.58
CA ARG A 95 -18.28 3.83 -12.16
C ARG A 95 -16.82 4.27 -12.05
N ARG A 96 -16.39 5.21 -12.90
CA ARG A 96 -15.05 5.81 -12.80
C ARG A 96 -14.89 6.51 -11.46
N ASP A 97 -15.82 7.42 -11.14
CA ASP A 97 -15.79 8.18 -9.88
C ASP A 97 -15.91 7.29 -8.65
N ALA A 98 -16.67 6.19 -8.75
CA ALA A 98 -16.81 5.21 -7.68
C ALA A 98 -15.49 4.46 -7.42
N LEU A 99 -14.78 4.02 -8.46
CA LEU A 99 -13.45 3.40 -8.30
C LEU A 99 -12.44 4.41 -7.75
N GLN A 100 -12.44 5.65 -8.24
CA GLN A 100 -11.55 6.70 -7.74
C GLN A 100 -11.72 6.93 -6.25
N ARG A 101 -12.96 7.15 -5.80
CA ARG A 101 -13.27 7.33 -4.38
C ARG A 101 -12.92 6.11 -3.54
N TYR A 102 -13.16 4.90 -4.05
CA TYR A 102 -12.78 3.66 -3.37
C TYR A 102 -11.26 3.60 -3.14
N VAL A 103 -10.47 3.77 -4.19
CA VAL A 103 -9.01 3.69 -4.12
C VAL A 103 -8.45 4.84 -3.29
N GLU A 104 -8.75 6.09 -3.62
CA GLU A 104 -8.23 7.26 -2.89
C GLU A 104 -8.67 7.27 -1.43
N GLY A 105 -9.85 6.67 -1.15
CA GLY A 105 -10.40 6.45 0.17
C GLY A 105 -9.71 5.37 1.00
N GLY A 106 -8.80 4.57 0.44
CA GLY A 106 -8.05 3.54 1.18
C GLY A 106 -8.30 2.09 0.72
N GLY A 107 -9.12 1.91 -0.30
CA GLY A 107 -9.38 0.62 -0.95
C GLY A 107 -8.14 0.01 -1.59
N GLY A 108 -8.12 -1.32 -1.68
CA GLY A 108 -7.02 -2.08 -2.25
C GLY A 108 -7.31 -2.53 -3.68
N VAL A 109 -6.32 -2.49 -4.57
CA VAL A 109 -6.40 -3.06 -5.92
C VAL A 109 -5.23 -4.00 -6.16
N VAL A 110 -5.52 -5.21 -6.64
CA VAL A 110 -4.53 -6.15 -7.18
C VAL A 110 -4.80 -6.30 -8.68
N ALA A 111 -3.94 -5.72 -9.50
CA ALA A 111 -4.03 -5.78 -10.95
C ALA A 111 -3.12 -6.89 -11.50
N ILE A 112 -3.68 -7.78 -12.30
CA ILE A 112 -2.99 -8.99 -12.76
C ILE A 112 -2.91 -8.98 -14.28
N HIS A 113 -1.70 -9.19 -14.77
CA HIS A 113 -1.33 -9.36 -16.18
C HIS A 113 -1.94 -8.28 -17.08
N ALA A 114 -3.00 -8.64 -17.82
CA ALA A 114 -3.63 -7.78 -18.79
C ALA A 114 -4.46 -6.65 -18.19
N ALA A 115 -4.60 -6.54 -16.87
CA ALA A 115 -5.21 -5.38 -16.23
C ALA A 115 -4.56 -4.04 -16.63
N ALA A 116 -3.30 -4.04 -17.08
CA ALA A 116 -2.61 -2.87 -17.65
C ALA A 116 -2.96 -2.57 -19.14
N ASP A 117 -3.63 -3.51 -19.81
CA ASP A 117 -4.18 -3.44 -21.17
C ASP A 117 -5.68 -3.04 -21.13
N SER A 118 -6.00 -2.02 -20.33
CA SER A 118 -7.37 -1.54 -20.12
C SER A 118 -7.44 -0.03 -20.02
N HIS A 119 -8.60 0.53 -20.39
CA HIS A 119 -8.98 1.93 -20.15
C HIS A 119 -7.98 2.97 -20.68
N TYR A 120 -7.58 2.80 -21.93
CA TYR A 120 -6.60 3.66 -22.60
C TYR A 120 -6.97 5.15 -22.58
N ASN A 121 -8.27 5.50 -22.68
CA ASN A 121 -8.73 6.89 -22.69
C ASN A 121 -9.01 7.45 -21.27
N TRP A 122 -8.56 6.75 -20.23
CA TRP A 122 -8.72 7.19 -18.85
C TRP A 122 -7.35 7.33 -18.16
N PRO A 123 -6.74 8.53 -18.18
CA PRO A 123 -5.41 8.77 -17.59
C PRO A 123 -5.29 8.37 -16.13
N TRP A 124 -6.36 8.53 -15.34
CA TRP A 124 -6.36 8.13 -13.94
C TRP A 124 -6.22 6.62 -13.77
N TYR A 125 -6.81 5.79 -14.65
CA TYR A 125 -6.64 4.34 -14.57
C TYR A 125 -5.19 3.93 -14.82
N ALA A 126 -4.54 4.52 -15.83
CA ALA A 126 -3.11 4.29 -16.06
C ALA A 126 -2.25 4.73 -14.87
N LYS A 127 -2.55 5.89 -14.27
CA LYS A 127 -1.91 6.32 -13.02
C LYS A 127 -2.14 5.31 -11.90
N MET A 128 -3.36 4.79 -11.75
CA MET A 128 -3.69 3.81 -10.72
C MET A 128 -2.88 2.52 -10.90
N ILE A 129 -2.86 1.96 -12.12
CA ILE A 129 -2.06 0.77 -12.43
C ILE A 129 -0.56 1.04 -12.30
N GLY A 130 -0.10 2.26 -12.57
CA GLY A 130 1.30 2.66 -12.52
C GLY A 130 2.03 2.59 -13.87
N GLY A 131 1.33 2.16 -14.93
CA GLY A 131 1.84 2.10 -16.30
C GLY A 131 0.76 1.60 -17.26
N ARG A 132 1.05 1.62 -18.56
CA ARG A 132 0.18 1.07 -19.61
C ARG A 132 0.92 -0.01 -20.38
N PHE A 133 0.19 -1.04 -20.79
CA PHE A 133 0.71 -2.00 -21.76
C PHE A 133 1.20 -1.27 -23.03
N ALA A 134 2.35 -1.71 -23.54
CA ALA A 134 2.95 -1.20 -24.77
C ALA A 134 3.23 -2.31 -25.78
N GLN A 135 3.85 -3.41 -25.35
CA GLN A 135 4.26 -4.52 -26.21
C GLN A 135 4.62 -5.76 -25.39
N HIS A 136 4.75 -6.91 -26.06
CA HIS A 136 5.34 -8.13 -25.51
C HIS A 136 6.07 -8.90 -26.63
N PRO A 137 7.04 -9.79 -26.32
CA PRO A 137 7.64 -10.69 -27.30
C PRO A 137 6.64 -11.77 -27.73
N PRO A 138 6.88 -12.49 -28.85
CA PRO A 138 6.02 -13.58 -29.28
C PRO A 138 6.07 -14.76 -28.31
N GLY A 139 4.90 -15.35 -28.03
CA GLY A 139 4.76 -16.53 -27.19
C GLY A 139 5.04 -16.26 -25.71
N THR A 140 5.36 -17.33 -24.98
CA THR A 140 5.58 -17.27 -23.52
C THR A 140 6.93 -17.89 -23.14
N PRO A 141 8.06 -17.26 -23.52
CA PRO A 141 9.38 -17.80 -23.22
C PRO A 141 9.64 -17.82 -21.70
N GLU A 142 10.57 -18.67 -21.27
CA GLU A 142 11.01 -18.71 -19.87
C GLU A 142 12.01 -17.59 -19.58
N ALA A 143 11.68 -16.69 -18.66
CA ALA A 143 12.59 -15.62 -18.24
C ALA A 143 13.14 -15.85 -16.83
N GLU A 144 14.32 -15.30 -16.56
CA GLU A 144 14.82 -15.12 -15.20
C GLU A 144 14.14 -13.89 -14.56
N VAL A 145 13.44 -14.14 -13.46
CA VAL A 145 12.84 -13.13 -12.58
C VAL A 145 13.76 -12.90 -11.39
N VAL A 146 13.98 -11.63 -11.06
CA VAL A 146 14.81 -11.19 -9.94
C VAL A 146 13.93 -10.45 -8.93
N ARG A 147 14.04 -10.88 -7.67
CA ARG A 147 13.37 -10.24 -6.54
C ARG A 147 14.18 -9.05 -6.05
N SER A 148 13.51 -7.94 -5.77
CA SER A 148 14.15 -6.79 -5.12
C SER A 148 14.56 -7.08 -3.67
N ALA A 149 15.45 -6.26 -3.11
CA ALA A 149 15.81 -6.31 -1.70
C ALA A 149 14.72 -5.71 -0.77
N GLU A 150 13.70 -5.08 -1.35
CA GLU A 150 12.57 -4.53 -0.61
C GLU A 150 11.79 -5.63 0.13
N ARG A 151 11.18 -5.26 1.26
CA ARG A 151 10.27 -6.16 1.99
C ARG A 151 8.84 -5.85 1.58
N HIS A 152 8.14 -6.85 1.10
CA HIS A 152 6.73 -6.73 0.76
C HIS A 152 6.07 -8.10 0.80
N PRO A 153 4.86 -8.25 1.37
CA PRO A 153 4.20 -9.55 1.54
C PRO A 153 4.07 -10.35 0.24
N ALA A 154 3.93 -9.66 -0.90
CA ALA A 154 3.88 -10.28 -2.21
C ALA A 154 5.21 -10.95 -2.65
N ILE A 155 6.36 -10.61 -2.09
CA ILE A 155 7.65 -11.17 -2.53
C ILE A 155 8.46 -11.81 -1.40
N ASP A 156 8.12 -11.58 -0.14
CA ASP A 156 8.93 -12.01 1.02
C ASP A 156 9.23 -13.52 1.07
N ALA A 157 8.34 -14.35 0.51
CA ALA A 157 8.49 -15.81 0.46
C ALA A 157 9.01 -16.33 -0.88
N LEU A 158 9.31 -15.45 -1.85
CA LEU A 158 9.89 -15.83 -3.14
C LEU A 158 11.41 -15.97 -3.03
N PRO A 159 12.03 -16.88 -3.81
CA PRO A 159 13.48 -16.92 -3.94
C PRO A 159 14.00 -15.63 -4.59
N ASP A 160 15.27 -15.30 -4.32
CA ASP A 160 15.92 -14.09 -4.86
C ASP A 160 15.94 -14.07 -6.39
N ARG A 161 16.05 -15.26 -7.01
CA ARG A 161 15.99 -15.47 -8.45
C ARG A 161 15.22 -16.73 -8.76
N PHE A 162 14.43 -16.70 -9.84
CA PHE A 162 13.76 -17.90 -10.33
C PHE A 162 13.41 -17.77 -11.81
N ARG A 163 13.21 -18.93 -12.46
CA ARG A 163 12.73 -19.00 -13.83
C ARG A 163 11.27 -19.46 -13.89
N ILE A 164 10.51 -18.85 -14.78
CA ILE A 164 9.11 -19.18 -15.07
C ILE A 164 8.80 -18.80 -16.53
N PRO A 165 8.03 -19.60 -17.29
CA PRO A 165 7.50 -19.19 -18.58
C PRO A 165 6.26 -18.31 -18.39
N ASP A 166 6.19 -17.16 -19.05
CA ASP A 166 5.00 -16.29 -19.06
C ASP A 166 5.04 -15.35 -20.28
N GLU A 167 4.04 -14.49 -20.43
CA GLU A 167 4.07 -13.41 -21.43
C GLU A 167 4.61 -12.12 -20.81
N TRP A 168 5.68 -11.57 -21.40
CA TRP A 168 6.49 -10.50 -20.77
C TRP A 168 6.14 -9.11 -21.28
N TYR A 169 5.42 -8.35 -20.48
CA TYR A 169 4.98 -7.00 -20.87
C TYR A 169 6.08 -5.96 -20.76
N GLY A 170 6.20 -5.15 -21.81
CA GLY A 170 6.81 -3.83 -21.79
C GLY A 170 5.75 -2.77 -21.55
N PHE A 171 6.12 -1.73 -20.80
CA PHE A 171 5.21 -0.66 -20.39
C PHE A 171 5.62 0.70 -20.95
N ARG A 172 4.61 1.53 -21.20
CA ARG A 172 4.74 2.98 -21.45
C ARG A 172 4.09 3.75 -20.30
N ASP A 173 4.44 5.02 -20.17
CA ASP A 173 3.95 5.92 -19.11
C ASP A 173 4.14 5.34 -17.70
N LEU A 174 5.24 4.59 -17.49
CA LEU A 174 5.54 4.00 -16.20
C LEU A 174 5.81 5.11 -15.18
N SER A 175 5.12 5.06 -14.04
CA SER A 175 5.30 6.00 -12.95
C SER A 175 6.72 5.90 -12.38
N THR A 176 7.28 7.04 -11.98
CA THR A 176 8.57 7.11 -11.27
C THR A 176 8.42 6.89 -9.77
N ASP A 177 7.19 6.83 -9.26
CA ASP A 177 6.86 6.66 -7.85
C ASP A 177 6.26 5.27 -7.61
N LEU A 178 7.07 4.23 -7.89
CA LEU A 178 6.69 2.83 -7.76
C LEU A 178 7.70 2.09 -6.89
N ASP A 179 7.21 1.28 -5.96
CA ASP A 179 8.02 0.27 -5.28
C ASP A 179 8.19 -0.92 -6.23
N SER A 180 9.31 -0.97 -6.96
CA SER A 180 9.61 -2.07 -7.89
C SER A 180 9.94 -3.35 -7.11
N LEU A 181 9.07 -4.36 -7.18
CA LEU A 181 9.16 -5.57 -6.38
C LEU A 181 9.85 -6.73 -7.12
N LEU A 182 9.47 -6.96 -8.37
CA LEU A 182 10.06 -7.96 -9.25
C LEU A 182 10.47 -7.32 -10.58
N THR A 183 11.60 -7.77 -11.13
CA THR A 183 12.01 -7.50 -12.51
C THR A 183 12.25 -8.81 -13.25
N PHE A 184 12.23 -8.78 -14.59
CA PHE A 184 12.74 -9.88 -15.41
C PHE A 184 13.93 -9.41 -16.25
N ASP A 185 14.85 -10.34 -16.53
CA ASP A 185 15.98 -10.11 -17.42
C ASP A 185 15.57 -10.38 -18.88
N PRO A 186 15.54 -9.37 -19.78
CA PRO A 186 15.19 -9.59 -21.18
C PRO A 186 16.19 -10.47 -21.93
N GLN A 187 17.45 -10.52 -21.53
CA GLN A 187 18.46 -11.37 -22.19
C GLN A 187 18.14 -12.86 -22.00
N SER A 188 17.49 -13.20 -20.88
CA SER A 188 17.07 -14.58 -20.59
C SER A 188 16.02 -15.13 -21.57
N ILE A 189 15.34 -14.25 -22.32
CA ILE A 189 14.39 -14.60 -23.38
C ILE A 189 14.91 -14.25 -24.80
N GLY A 190 16.22 -13.99 -24.92
CA GLY A 190 16.87 -13.69 -26.20
C GLY A 190 16.69 -12.26 -26.71
N ALA A 191 16.21 -11.32 -25.88
CA ALA A 191 16.17 -9.91 -26.25
C ALA A 191 17.56 -9.26 -26.15
N SER A 192 17.83 -8.26 -26.97
CA SER A 192 19.11 -7.52 -26.95
C SER A 192 19.22 -6.50 -25.82
N ASP A 193 18.12 -6.19 -25.14
CA ASP A 193 18.11 -5.22 -24.03
C ASP A 193 18.74 -5.85 -22.79
N VAL A 194 19.74 -5.16 -22.23
CA VAL A 194 20.48 -5.59 -21.05
C VAL A 194 19.87 -5.08 -19.75
N ASN A 195 18.89 -4.18 -19.82
CA ASN A 195 18.31 -3.56 -18.63
C ASN A 195 17.14 -4.41 -18.12
N PRO A 196 17.17 -4.83 -16.83
CA PRO A 196 16.03 -5.50 -16.21
C PRO A 196 14.75 -4.68 -16.38
N LYS A 197 13.65 -5.38 -16.68
CA LYS A 197 12.35 -4.75 -16.91
C LYS A 197 11.43 -4.97 -15.71
N PRO A 198 10.66 -3.94 -15.30
CA PRO A 198 9.72 -4.08 -14.20
C PRO A 198 8.65 -5.12 -14.55
N LEU A 199 8.41 -6.03 -13.60
CA LEU A 199 7.45 -7.12 -13.73
C LEU A 199 6.32 -7.00 -12.71
N ALA A 200 6.63 -6.61 -11.48
CA ALA A 200 5.64 -6.38 -10.44
C ALA A 200 6.04 -5.19 -9.57
N TRP A 201 5.06 -4.40 -9.15
CA TRP A 201 5.26 -3.22 -8.33
C TRP A 201 4.08 -2.95 -7.41
N ALA A 202 4.32 -2.15 -6.37
CA ALA A 202 3.30 -1.62 -5.49
C ALA A 202 3.46 -0.10 -5.38
N HIS A 203 2.37 0.61 -5.12
CA HIS A 203 2.41 2.03 -4.76
C HIS A 203 1.09 2.47 -4.11
N ARG A 204 1.01 3.76 -3.78
CA ARG A 204 -0.20 4.36 -3.21
C ARG A 204 -0.84 5.35 -4.17
N VAL A 205 -2.18 5.35 -4.16
CA VAL A 205 -3.00 6.34 -4.86
C VAL A 205 -3.95 6.95 -3.83
N GLY A 206 -3.67 8.18 -3.40
CA GLY A 206 -4.27 8.72 -2.18
C GLY A 206 -3.94 7.82 -1.00
N ARG A 207 -4.96 7.27 -0.32
CA ARG A 207 -4.77 6.28 0.75
C ARG A 207 -4.79 4.83 0.26
N GLY A 208 -5.09 4.61 -1.03
CA GLY A 208 -5.27 3.30 -1.63
C GLY A 208 -3.97 2.53 -1.78
N ARG A 209 -4.08 1.20 -1.77
CA ARG A 209 -2.96 0.27 -1.95
C ARG A 209 -3.13 -0.41 -3.30
N VAL A 210 -2.28 -0.09 -4.27
CA VAL A 210 -2.37 -0.69 -5.60
C VAL A 210 -1.12 -1.50 -5.88
N PHE A 211 -1.35 -2.77 -6.21
CA PHE A 211 -0.33 -3.72 -6.60
C PHE A 211 -0.57 -4.16 -8.04
N TYR A 212 0.50 -4.29 -8.83
CA TYR A 212 0.46 -4.86 -10.16
C TYR A 212 1.47 -6.01 -10.29
N THR A 213 1.10 -7.05 -11.03
CA THR A 213 2.05 -8.06 -11.54
C THR A 213 1.75 -8.38 -12.99
N GLY A 214 2.79 -8.45 -13.83
CA GLY A 214 2.70 -8.86 -15.23
C GLY A 214 2.58 -10.38 -15.41
N LEU A 215 2.79 -11.16 -14.35
CA LEU A 215 2.62 -12.62 -14.38
C LEU A 215 1.13 -13.01 -14.43
N GLY A 216 0.85 -14.19 -14.99
CA GLY A 216 -0.48 -14.80 -14.97
C GLY A 216 -1.14 -14.98 -16.34
N HIS A 217 -0.42 -14.76 -17.45
CA HIS A 217 -0.91 -15.08 -18.80
C HIS A 217 -1.18 -16.57 -18.93
N ARG A 218 -0.21 -17.40 -18.52
CA ARG A 218 -0.30 -18.84 -18.66
C ARG A 218 -1.21 -19.45 -17.60
N LYS A 219 -2.19 -20.24 -18.03
CA LYS A 219 -3.06 -20.99 -17.11
C LYS A 219 -2.27 -21.99 -16.25
N GLU A 220 -1.16 -22.54 -16.74
CA GLU A 220 -0.33 -23.47 -15.98
C GLU A 220 0.34 -22.82 -14.76
N ASN A 221 0.66 -21.52 -14.84
CA ASN A 221 1.32 -20.80 -13.75
C ASN A 221 0.42 -20.67 -12.51
N TRP A 222 -0.90 -20.82 -12.66
CA TRP A 222 -1.84 -20.81 -11.54
C TRP A 222 -1.82 -22.08 -10.68
N ALA A 223 -1.04 -23.08 -11.07
CA ALA A 223 -0.64 -24.21 -10.21
C ALA A 223 0.73 -24.01 -9.54
N ASP A 224 1.49 -22.98 -9.93
CA ASP A 224 2.82 -22.72 -9.37
C ASP A 224 2.71 -22.11 -7.97
N PRO A 225 3.31 -22.72 -6.93
CA PRO A 225 3.24 -22.19 -5.57
C PRO A 225 3.87 -20.80 -5.44
N ARG A 226 4.83 -20.43 -6.31
CA ARG A 226 5.45 -19.10 -6.33
C ARG A 226 4.43 -18.04 -6.76
N LEU A 227 3.67 -18.28 -7.83
CA LEU A 227 2.63 -17.34 -8.26
C LEU A 227 1.51 -17.22 -7.22
N LEU A 228 1.06 -18.34 -6.66
CA LEU A 228 0.01 -18.34 -5.63
C LEU A 228 0.46 -17.60 -4.36
N THR A 229 1.72 -17.79 -3.94
CA THR A 229 2.30 -17.05 -2.82
C THR A 229 2.41 -15.57 -3.14
N HIS A 230 2.87 -15.22 -4.34
CA HIS A 230 3.03 -13.84 -4.79
C HIS A 230 1.72 -13.06 -4.78
N VAL A 231 0.70 -13.60 -5.44
CA VAL A 231 -0.62 -12.97 -5.53
C VAL A 231 -1.35 -13.04 -4.19
N GLY A 232 -1.13 -14.07 -3.39
CA GLY A 232 -1.69 -14.18 -2.04
C GLY A 232 -1.17 -13.10 -1.10
N GLY A 233 0.14 -12.87 -1.10
CA GLY A 233 0.75 -11.78 -0.34
C GLY A 233 0.32 -10.40 -0.83
N ALA A 234 0.19 -10.22 -2.16
CA ALA A 234 -0.38 -8.99 -2.74
C ALA A 234 -1.82 -8.75 -2.28
N LEU A 235 -2.64 -9.80 -2.22
CA LEU A 235 -4.02 -9.73 -1.74
C LEU A 235 -4.08 -9.36 -0.26
N ASP A 236 -3.23 -9.96 0.58
CA ASP A 236 -3.17 -9.63 2.01
C ASP A 236 -2.76 -8.16 2.23
N TRP A 237 -1.78 -7.67 1.45
CA TRP A 237 -1.36 -6.27 1.49
C TRP A 237 -2.46 -5.32 0.99
N ALA A 238 -3.06 -5.58 -0.18
CA ALA A 238 -4.14 -4.77 -0.73
C ALA A 238 -5.36 -4.74 0.21
N ALA A 239 -5.70 -5.87 0.83
CA ALA A 239 -6.77 -5.97 1.83
C ALA A 239 -6.46 -5.25 3.16
N GLY A 240 -5.25 -4.69 3.33
CA GLY A 240 -4.82 -4.05 4.57
C GLY A 240 -4.69 -5.04 5.73
N ARG A 241 -4.40 -6.31 5.41
CA ARG A 241 -4.27 -7.46 6.32
C ARG A 241 -2.85 -8.00 6.41
N ALA A 242 -1.88 -7.36 5.75
CA ALA A 242 -0.47 -7.69 5.91
C ALA A 242 -0.12 -7.67 7.41
N LYS A 243 0.36 -8.80 7.92
CA LYS A 243 0.80 -8.91 9.31
C LYS A 243 1.96 -7.95 9.51
N ALA A 244 1.91 -7.14 10.57
CA ALA A 244 3.05 -6.32 10.94
C ALA A 244 4.29 -7.22 11.09
N PRO A 245 5.45 -6.82 10.57
CA PRO A 245 6.68 -7.58 10.77
C PRO A 245 6.97 -7.69 12.27
N ALA A 246 7.73 -8.71 12.68
CA ALA A 246 8.08 -8.91 14.09
C ALA A 246 8.76 -7.67 14.71
N MET A 247 9.56 -6.96 13.90
CA MET A 247 10.11 -5.64 14.20
C MET A 247 10.51 -4.93 12.90
N VAL A 248 10.63 -3.60 12.95
CA VAL A 248 11.28 -2.79 11.92
C VAL A 248 12.49 -2.11 12.57
N VAL A 249 13.69 -2.36 12.05
CA VAL A 249 14.92 -1.68 12.49
C VAL A 249 15.24 -0.59 11.47
N ILE A 250 15.44 0.63 11.95
CA ILE A 250 15.59 1.83 11.11
C ILE A 250 16.88 2.51 11.48
N ASP A 251 17.79 2.66 10.52
CA ASP A 251 18.87 3.62 10.61
C ASP A 251 18.30 5.02 10.33
N GLU A 252 18.23 5.87 11.35
CA GLU A 252 17.65 7.20 11.18
C GLU A 252 18.38 8.01 10.09
N ALA A 253 19.69 7.80 9.89
CA ALA A 253 20.46 8.53 8.88
C ALA A 253 19.88 8.34 7.46
N SER A 254 19.28 7.18 7.19
CA SER A 254 18.60 6.87 5.91
C SER A 254 17.27 7.61 5.71
N THR A 255 16.73 8.23 6.76
CA THR A 255 15.42 8.92 6.77
C THR A 255 15.53 10.43 6.75
N ARG A 256 16.76 10.96 6.58
CA ARG A 256 17.06 12.39 6.64
C ARG A 256 16.58 13.10 5.37
N VAL A 257 15.77 14.13 5.55
CA VAL A 257 15.24 15.00 4.49
C VAL A 257 15.48 16.46 4.87
N ALA A 258 16.12 17.21 3.97
CA ALA A 258 16.21 18.66 4.10
C ALA A 258 14.86 19.26 3.71
N GLU A 259 14.14 19.83 4.69
CA GLU A 259 12.82 20.40 4.47
C GLU A 259 12.53 21.52 5.46
N ALA A 260 11.78 22.53 5.00
CA ALA A 260 11.31 23.60 5.86
C ALA A 260 10.40 23.05 6.98
N PRO A 261 10.35 23.71 8.16
CA PRO A 261 9.41 23.35 9.20
C PRO A 261 7.94 23.40 8.72
N PRO A 262 7.06 22.50 9.21
CA PRO A 262 5.63 22.57 8.91
C PRO A 262 4.99 23.80 9.55
N HIS A 263 3.71 24.05 9.22
CA HIS A 263 2.90 25.14 9.79
C HIS A 263 3.55 26.52 9.62
N GLY A 264 3.69 26.96 8.37
CA GLY A 264 4.17 28.31 8.02
C GLY A 264 5.53 28.36 7.32
N LYS A 265 6.27 27.24 7.25
CA LYS A 265 7.57 27.16 6.53
C LYS A 265 8.56 28.23 7.00
N ILE A 266 8.59 28.50 8.30
CA ILE A 266 9.38 29.58 8.89
C ILE A 266 10.83 29.11 9.05
N GLY A 267 11.71 29.62 8.20
CA GLY A 267 13.13 29.30 8.20
C GLY A 267 13.46 27.92 7.61
N THR A 268 14.68 27.46 7.84
CA THR A 268 15.19 26.18 7.33
C THR A 268 15.29 25.14 8.44
N GLY A 269 15.33 23.86 8.03
CA GLY A 269 15.49 22.77 8.97
C GLY A 269 15.80 21.46 8.27
N THR A 270 15.95 20.42 9.08
CA THR A 270 16.10 19.04 8.63
C THR A 270 15.13 18.17 9.41
N ALA A 271 14.45 17.26 8.72
CA ALA A 271 13.64 16.23 9.34
C ALA A 271 14.29 14.86 9.17
N TRP A 272 14.06 14.00 10.14
CA TRP A 272 14.30 12.56 10.07
C TRP A 272 12.93 11.91 10.18
N ARG A 273 12.45 11.41 9.05
CA ARG A 273 11.11 10.82 8.91
C ARG A 273 11.15 9.34 9.32
N ILE A 274 11.52 9.13 10.59
CA ILE A 274 11.98 7.83 11.11
C ILE A 274 10.92 6.74 10.86
N THR A 275 9.65 7.03 11.15
CA THR A 275 8.59 6.02 11.07
C THR A 275 7.83 5.98 9.75
N ASP A 276 8.16 6.81 8.76
CA ASP A 276 7.38 6.94 7.51
C ASP A 276 7.18 5.62 6.77
N ARG A 277 8.17 4.72 6.83
CA ARG A 277 8.17 3.42 6.15
C ARG A 277 7.71 2.26 7.04
N VAL A 278 7.34 2.50 8.30
CA VAL A 278 6.86 1.44 9.20
C VAL A 278 5.42 1.05 8.80
N PRO A 279 5.17 -0.20 8.37
CA PRO A 279 3.84 -0.64 7.96
C PRO A 279 2.88 -0.67 9.14
N GLY A 280 1.67 -0.13 8.96
CA GLY A 280 0.63 -0.20 9.99
C GLY A 280 0.92 0.59 11.26
N ARG A 281 1.86 1.55 11.25
CA ARG A 281 2.18 2.35 12.43
C ARG A 281 0.96 3.11 12.92
N THR A 282 0.79 3.16 14.23
CA THR A 282 -0.30 3.89 14.91
C THR A 282 0.19 5.19 15.54
N MET A 283 1.49 5.43 15.51
CA MET A 283 2.14 6.57 16.14
C MET A 283 3.20 7.10 15.18
N GLU A 284 3.27 8.41 15.09
CA GLU A 284 4.36 9.11 14.48
C GLU A 284 5.51 9.22 15.50
N PHE A 285 6.72 8.93 15.05
CA PHE A 285 7.95 9.23 15.75
C PHE A 285 8.93 9.81 14.74
N ARG A 286 9.36 11.04 14.97
CA ARG A 286 10.24 11.78 14.06
C ARG A 286 11.23 12.63 14.85
N ARG A 287 12.37 12.93 14.23
CA ARG A 287 13.29 13.95 14.73
C ARG A 287 13.28 15.13 13.78
N ARG A 288 13.42 16.34 14.33
CA ARG A 288 13.55 17.57 13.54
C ARG A 288 14.61 18.46 14.16
N THR A 289 15.36 19.15 13.30
CA THR A 289 16.21 20.26 13.66
C THR A 289 15.67 21.53 13.02
N LEU A 290 15.49 22.56 13.84
CA LEU A 290 15.16 23.92 13.44
C LEU A 290 16.44 24.73 13.45
N ASP A 291 16.82 25.30 12.31
CA ASP A 291 17.98 26.18 12.22
C ASP A 291 17.72 27.50 12.95
N LYS A 292 18.76 28.34 13.06
CA LYS A 292 18.66 29.60 13.77
C LYS A 292 17.54 30.47 13.18
N GLY A 293 16.57 30.85 14.02
CA GLY A 293 15.40 31.65 13.62
C GLY A 293 14.25 30.86 12.98
N ALA A 294 14.39 29.55 12.79
CA ALA A 294 13.32 28.71 12.27
C ALA A 294 12.27 28.37 13.35
N ALA A 295 11.04 28.10 12.93
CA ALA A 295 9.93 27.78 13.82
C ALA A 295 8.91 26.84 13.17
N ILE A 296 8.28 26.02 14.00
CA ILE A 296 6.98 25.43 13.70
C ILE A 296 5.95 26.46 14.17
N GLY A 297 5.23 27.06 13.23
CA GLY A 297 4.26 28.12 13.52
C GLY A 297 3.07 27.60 14.34
N LEU A 298 2.31 28.54 14.89
CA LEU A 298 1.11 28.23 15.66
C LEU A 298 0.09 27.48 14.79
N HIS A 299 -0.39 26.34 15.28
CA HIS A 299 -1.39 25.52 14.61
C HIS A 299 -2.24 24.77 15.64
N PRO A 300 -3.53 24.52 15.35
CA PRO A 300 -4.34 23.64 16.18
C PRO A 300 -3.89 22.18 16.00
N ILE A 301 -3.94 21.40 17.07
CA ILE A 301 -3.72 19.95 17.06
C ILE A 301 -5.01 19.22 17.45
N ASP A 302 -5.29 18.08 16.81
CA ASP A 302 -6.48 17.24 17.07
C ASP A 302 -6.14 15.97 17.88
N HIS A 303 -4.89 15.85 18.31
CA HIS A 303 -4.36 14.76 19.13
C HIS A 303 -3.30 15.29 20.09
N ASP A 304 -2.96 14.50 21.11
CA ASP A 304 -1.87 14.87 22.03
C ASP A 304 -0.51 14.71 21.31
N GLU A 305 0.39 15.69 21.48
CA GLU A 305 1.73 15.69 20.92
C GLU A 305 2.79 15.80 22.03
N VAL A 306 3.92 15.10 21.88
CA VAL A 306 5.06 15.18 22.81
C VAL A 306 6.30 15.67 22.08
N TYR A 307 6.88 16.77 22.56
CA TYR A 307 8.16 17.29 22.09
C TYR A 307 9.24 17.03 23.13
N GLN A 308 10.22 16.20 22.80
CA GLN A 308 11.42 16.06 23.61
C GLN A 308 12.56 16.88 22.98
N VAL A 309 13.07 17.87 23.71
CA VAL A 309 14.19 18.67 23.25
C VAL A 309 15.48 17.89 23.46
N VAL A 310 16.13 17.51 22.36
CA VAL A 310 17.38 16.74 22.37
C VAL A 310 18.59 17.68 22.46
N ALA A 311 18.54 18.82 21.75
CA ALA A 311 19.64 19.79 21.74
C ALA A 311 19.13 21.20 21.42
N GLY A 312 19.92 22.23 21.79
CA GLY A 312 19.59 23.63 21.52
C GLY A 312 18.63 24.23 22.54
N GLN A 313 18.12 25.42 22.21
CA GLN A 313 17.19 26.19 23.04
C GLN A 313 16.10 26.81 22.18
N GLY A 314 14.89 26.84 22.72
CA GLY A 314 13.71 27.35 22.04
C GLY A 314 12.65 27.87 22.99
N GLU A 315 11.54 28.28 22.42
CA GLU A 315 10.33 28.68 23.11
C GLU A 315 9.17 27.88 22.55
N VAL A 316 8.46 27.16 23.41
CA VAL A 316 7.22 26.47 23.07
C VAL A 316 6.04 27.32 23.51
N THR A 317 4.99 27.37 22.69
CA THR A 317 3.74 28.07 23.00
C THR A 317 2.58 27.09 22.90
N SER A 318 1.68 27.12 23.87
CA SER A 318 0.40 26.40 23.87
C SER A 318 -0.67 27.32 24.42
N ASP A 319 -1.74 27.56 23.65
CA ASP A 319 -2.88 28.41 24.05
C ASP A 319 -2.47 29.77 24.62
N GLY A 320 -1.50 30.41 23.97
CA GLY A 320 -0.98 31.72 24.35
C GLY A 320 0.00 31.72 25.53
N VAL A 321 0.24 30.58 26.17
CA VAL A 321 1.27 30.44 27.22
C VAL A 321 2.59 30.02 26.58
N THR A 322 3.63 30.82 26.76
CA THR A 322 4.97 30.56 26.22
C THR A 322 5.95 30.18 27.34
N GLN A 323 6.72 29.12 27.12
CA GLN A 323 7.77 28.64 28.02
C GLN A 323 9.08 28.42 27.27
N ARG A 324 10.20 28.75 27.92
CA ARG A 324 11.54 28.43 27.40
C ARG A 324 11.84 26.95 27.62
N VAL A 325 12.43 26.34 26.61
CA VAL A 325 12.81 24.92 26.63
C VAL A 325 14.24 24.75 26.15
N GLY A 326 14.90 23.73 26.67
CA GLY A 326 16.26 23.36 26.29
C GLY A 326 16.48 21.86 26.38
N ALA A 327 17.68 21.40 25.98
CA ALA A 327 18.03 19.98 25.99
C ALA A 327 17.62 19.28 27.30
N GLY A 328 16.96 18.12 27.18
CA GLY A 328 16.42 17.35 28.30
C GLY A 328 15.00 17.72 28.72
N THR A 329 14.43 18.80 28.18
CA THR A 329 13.03 19.19 28.46
C THR A 329 12.06 18.37 27.60
N THR A 330 10.97 17.90 28.21
CA THR A 330 9.83 17.31 27.50
C THR A 330 8.62 18.22 27.63
N VAL A 331 7.96 18.50 26.52
CA VAL A 331 6.70 19.26 26.45
C VAL A 331 5.60 18.30 26.04
N TYR A 332 4.54 18.23 26.84
CA TYR A 332 3.31 17.53 26.51
C TYR A 332 2.26 18.55 26.10
N LEU A 333 1.67 18.37 24.93
CA LEU A 333 0.69 19.27 24.33
C LEU A 333 -0.63 18.52 24.17
N TYR A 334 -1.72 19.11 24.62
CA TYR A 334 -3.04 18.47 24.64
C TYR A 334 -3.80 18.69 23.34
N SER A 335 -4.53 17.66 22.90
CA SER A 335 -5.50 17.73 21.81
C SER A 335 -6.46 18.92 22.02
N GLY A 336 -6.70 19.66 20.94
CA GLY A 336 -7.50 20.88 20.92
C GLY A 336 -6.72 22.17 21.16
N ALA A 337 -5.47 22.10 21.62
CA ALA A 337 -4.64 23.29 21.83
C ALA A 337 -4.15 23.90 20.51
N THR A 338 -3.84 25.20 20.54
CA THR A 338 -3.05 25.87 19.49
C THR A 338 -1.59 25.95 19.93
N VAL A 339 -0.72 25.25 19.21
CA VAL A 339 0.66 24.99 19.64
C VAL A 339 1.69 25.46 18.61
N GLY A 340 2.88 25.80 19.07
CA GLY A 340 4.01 26.14 18.21
C GLY A 340 5.34 26.09 18.95
N ILE A 341 6.45 25.98 18.23
CA ILE A 341 7.78 25.98 18.83
C ILE A 341 8.79 26.71 17.93
N ALA A 342 9.57 27.60 18.53
CA ALA A 342 10.54 28.43 17.82
C ALA A 342 11.95 28.22 18.36
N GLN A 343 12.93 28.17 17.46
CA GLN A 343 14.34 28.19 17.82
C GLN A 343 14.71 29.60 18.36
N ARG A 344 15.42 29.64 19.49
CA ARG A 344 15.82 30.89 20.16
C ARG A 344 17.29 30.95 20.61
N GLY A 345 17.98 29.81 20.62
CA GLY A 345 19.39 29.72 21.03
C GLY A 345 20.41 30.13 19.96
N SER A 346 21.69 29.95 20.27
CA SER A 346 22.79 30.13 19.32
C SER A 346 23.04 28.92 18.41
N LYS A 347 22.55 27.75 18.81
CA LYS A 347 22.65 26.47 18.07
C LYS A 347 21.28 26.03 17.57
N PRO A 348 21.19 25.23 16.50
CA PRO A 348 19.93 24.65 16.05
C PRO A 348 19.19 23.93 17.19
N LEU A 349 17.86 24.03 17.20
CA LEU A 349 16.99 23.34 18.14
C LEU A 349 16.62 21.99 17.57
N THR A 350 17.01 20.90 18.22
CA THR A 350 16.68 19.54 17.82
C THR A 350 15.63 18.95 18.75
N LEU A 351 14.57 18.43 18.15
CA LEU A 351 13.39 17.89 18.81
C LEU A 351 13.14 16.46 18.32
N THR A 352 12.76 15.58 19.23
CA THR A 352 11.98 14.39 18.88
C THR A 352 10.51 14.73 19.08
N VAL A 353 9.69 14.43 18.09
CA VAL A 353 8.24 14.66 18.11
C VAL A 353 7.54 13.32 17.99
N ALA A 354 6.59 13.06 18.89
CA ALA A 354 5.78 11.85 18.89
C ALA A 354 4.30 12.17 19.10
N TYR A 355 3.43 11.52 18.33
CA TYR A 355 1.99 11.71 18.42
C TYR A 355 1.21 10.55 17.77
N PRO A 356 -0.03 10.25 18.19
CA PRO A 356 -0.81 9.18 17.59
C PRO A 356 -1.32 9.59 16.20
N LEU A 357 -1.43 8.62 15.30
CA LEU A 357 -2.03 8.83 13.99
C LEU A 357 -3.54 8.57 14.07
N ALA A 358 -4.36 9.48 13.55
CA ALA A 358 -5.83 9.42 13.60
C ALA A 358 -6.42 8.10 13.04
N ALA A 359 -5.68 7.43 12.16
CA ALA A 359 -5.82 6.03 11.84
C ALA A 359 -4.41 5.45 11.67
N PRO A 360 -4.21 4.13 11.87
CA PRO A 360 -2.92 3.53 11.55
C PRO A 360 -2.54 3.92 10.11
N VAL A 361 -1.35 4.50 9.91
CA VAL A 361 -0.82 4.72 8.56
C VAL A 361 -0.41 3.33 8.08
N ARG A 362 -1.38 2.66 7.44
CA ARG A 362 -1.28 1.27 6.99
C ARG A 362 -0.48 1.15 5.73
#